data_AF-A0A180GLS6-F1
#
_entry.id   AF-A0A180GLS6-F1
#
_cell.length_a   1.000
_cell.length_b   1.000
_cell.length_c   1.000
_cell.angle_alpha   90.00
_cell.angle_beta   90.00
_cell.angle_gamma   90.00
#
_symmetry.space_group_name_H-M   'P 1'
#
loop_
_entity.id
_entity.type
_entity.pdbx_description
1 polymer ?
#
loop_
_entity_poly.entity_id
_entity_poly.type
_entity_poly.pdbx_seq_one_letter_code
_entity_poly.pdbx_strand_id
1 'polypeptide(L)'
;MSSEEATSNQNAEVEEVKQTFILQTAGFDARFPNTNQTKHCWQAYVDYHKCKNLHGPEHEASRHFYRTYNSLCPNRWIARWDEQREAGKFPVSLDP
;
A
#
# COMPACT_ATOMS: atom_id res chain seq x y z
N MET A 1 60.66 -7.27 29.95
CA MET A 1 59.70 -6.33 30.55
C MET A 1 58.57 -6.23 29.53
N SER A 2 57.53 -7.07 29.64
CA SER A 2 56.29 -6.77 30.41
C SER A 2 55.79 -5.38 30.02
N SER A 3 54.65 -5.24 29.35
CA SER A 3 53.36 -5.66 29.89
C SER A 3 52.27 -5.78 28.81
N GLU A 4 51.30 -6.61 29.15
CA GLU A 4 50.02 -6.90 28.50
C GLU A 4 49.07 -5.68 28.49
N GLU A 5 48.14 -5.66 27.53
CA GLU A 5 46.70 -5.36 27.70
C GLU A 5 46.01 -5.53 26.32
N ALA A 6 45.33 -6.64 26.09
CA ALA A 6 43.88 -6.80 26.17
C ALA A 6 43.09 -5.76 25.35
N THR A 7 42.38 -6.21 24.30
CA THR A 7 40.91 -6.23 24.32
C THR A 7 40.30 -6.72 22.99
N SER A 8 39.37 -7.67 23.15
CA SER A 8 38.18 -7.88 22.32
C SER A 8 38.33 -8.41 20.90
N ASN A 9 38.36 -9.74 20.79
CA ASN A 9 37.63 -10.44 19.72
C ASN A 9 36.20 -9.88 19.62
N GLN A 10 35.84 -9.32 18.49
CA GLN A 10 34.44 -9.15 18.09
C GLN A 10 34.24 -9.89 16.77
N ASN A 11 34.10 -11.21 16.87
CA ASN A 11 33.34 -11.97 15.89
C ASN A 11 31.88 -11.51 16.04
N ALA A 12 31.49 -10.48 15.28
CA ALA A 12 30.09 -10.17 15.06
C ALA A 12 29.60 -11.10 13.95
N GLU A 13 28.98 -12.22 14.33
CA GLU A 13 28.16 -13.01 13.42
C GLU A 13 27.08 -12.09 12.84
N VAL A 14 27.18 -11.81 11.54
CA VAL A 14 26.09 -11.24 10.76
C VAL A 14 25.07 -12.35 10.61
N GLU A 15 24.06 -12.39 11.50
CA GLU A 15 22.92 -13.26 11.28
C GLU A 15 22.22 -12.85 9.97
N GLU A 16 22.34 -13.70 8.96
CA GLU A 16 21.64 -13.59 7.69
C GLU A 16 20.14 -13.77 7.95
N VAL A 17 19.43 -12.66 8.19
CA VAL A 17 17.99 -12.68 8.33
C VAL A 17 17.38 -13.04 6.98
N LYS A 18 17.13 -14.33 6.75
CA LYS A 18 16.35 -14.85 5.63
C LYS A 18 14.91 -14.36 5.75
N GLN A 19 14.66 -13.13 5.32
CA GLN A 19 13.33 -12.56 5.23
C GLN A 19 12.53 -13.38 4.20
N THR A 20 11.58 -14.17 4.68
CA THR A 20 10.63 -14.89 3.82
C THR A 20 9.56 -13.90 3.37
N PHE A 21 9.68 -13.40 2.13
CA PHE A 21 8.70 -12.49 1.56
C PHE A 21 7.46 -13.26 1.10
N ILE A 22 6.32 -13.02 1.74
CA ILE A 22 5.03 -13.53 1.25
C ILE A 22 4.56 -12.59 0.13
N LEU A 23 4.65 -13.07 -1.11
CA LEU A 23 4.15 -12.33 -2.27
C LEU A 23 2.63 -12.37 -2.29
N GLN A 24 2.00 -11.21 -2.09
CA GLN A 24 0.55 -11.02 -2.15
C GLN A 24 0.24 -9.81 -3.02
N THR A 25 -0.87 -9.88 -3.76
CA THR A 25 -1.36 -8.80 -4.63
C THR A 25 -2.89 -8.78 -4.60
N ALA A 26 -3.51 -7.84 -5.33
CA ALA A 26 -4.95 -7.79 -5.49
C ALA A 26 -5.49 -9.11 -6.08
N GLY A 27 -6.51 -9.68 -5.43
CA GLY A 27 -7.19 -10.89 -5.89
C GLY A 27 -8.10 -10.66 -7.09
N PHE A 28 -8.71 -11.74 -7.58
CA PHE A 28 -9.72 -11.67 -8.63
C PHE A 28 -11.03 -11.09 -8.09
N ASP A 29 -11.54 -10.03 -8.73
CA ASP A 29 -12.86 -9.45 -8.44
C ASP A 29 -13.85 -9.86 -9.54
N ALA A 30 -14.85 -10.66 -9.17
CA ALA A 30 -15.88 -11.16 -10.08
C ALA A 30 -16.76 -10.05 -10.70
N ARG A 31 -16.77 -8.83 -10.14
CA ARG A 31 -17.45 -7.67 -10.75
C ARG A 31 -16.73 -7.16 -12.01
N PHE A 32 -15.44 -7.45 -12.13
CA PHE A 32 -14.59 -7.03 -13.23
C PHE A 32 -13.88 -8.25 -13.86
N PRO A 33 -14.64 -9.14 -14.55
CA PRO A 33 -14.08 -10.38 -15.11
C PRO A 33 -13.34 -10.17 -16.44
N ASN A 34 -13.51 -9.01 -17.07
CA ASN A 34 -12.92 -8.69 -18.37
C ASN A 34 -11.49 -8.17 -18.23
N THR A 35 -10.69 -8.25 -19.30
CA THR A 35 -9.30 -7.77 -19.32
C THR A 35 -9.15 -6.27 -18.95
N ASN A 36 -10.18 -5.46 -19.17
CA ASN A 36 -10.13 -4.03 -18.86
C ASN A 36 -10.38 -3.76 -17.37
N GLN A 37 -9.28 -3.65 -16.59
CA GLN A 37 -9.30 -3.35 -15.15
C GLN A 37 -9.37 -1.86 -14.81
N THR A 38 -9.62 -0.97 -15.77
CA THR A 38 -9.73 0.48 -15.53
C THR A 38 -10.80 0.80 -14.49
N LYS A 39 -11.98 0.17 -14.60
CA LYS A 39 -13.08 0.36 -13.65
C LYS A 39 -12.76 -0.24 -12.27
N HIS A 40 -12.04 -1.36 -12.22
CA HIS A 40 -11.61 -1.98 -10.97
C HIS A 40 -10.68 -1.04 -10.19
N CYS A 41 -9.65 -0.52 -10.86
CA CYS A 41 -8.74 0.48 -10.29
C CYS A 41 -9.49 1.73 -9.78
N TRP A 42 -10.33 2.33 -10.63
CA TRP A 42 -11.10 3.53 -10.28
C TRP A 42 -12.03 3.30 -9.08
N GLN A 43 -12.77 2.19 -9.10
CA GLN A 43 -13.71 1.86 -8.03
C GLN A 43 -12.99 1.61 -6.70
N ALA A 44 -11.87 0.89 -6.70
CA ALA A 44 -11.07 0.65 -5.50
C ALA A 44 -10.53 1.95 -4.89
N TYR A 45 -10.14 2.92 -5.71
CA TYR A 45 -9.70 4.24 -5.24
C TYR A 45 -10.84 5.03 -4.59
N VAL A 46 -12.00 5.07 -5.24
CA VAL A 46 -13.19 5.75 -4.70
C VAL A 46 -13.66 5.09 -3.39
N ASP A 47 -13.73 3.75 -3.37
CA ASP A 47 -14.17 2.98 -2.21
C ASP A 47 -13.23 3.16 -1.01
N TYR A 48 -11.91 3.24 -1.24
CA TYR A 48 -10.95 3.55 -0.19
C TYR A 48 -11.25 4.90 0.48
N HIS A 49 -11.50 5.94 -0.32
CA HIS A 49 -11.74 7.27 0.22
C HIS A 49 -13.11 7.41 0.91
N LYS A 50 -14.14 6.74 0.39
CA LYS A 50 -15.43 6.63 1.10
C LYS A 50 -15.29 5.89 2.42
N CYS A 51 -14.60 4.75 2.42
CA CYS A 51 -14.38 3.95 3.63
C CYS A 51 -13.52 4.70 4.65
N LYS A 52 -12.50 5.44 4.20
CA LYS A 52 -11.68 6.32 5.04
C LYS A 52 -12.53 7.41 5.72
N ASN A 53 -13.48 8.01 5.01
CA ASN A 53 -14.35 9.04 5.56
C ASN A 53 -15.39 8.49 6.54
N LEU A 54 -15.91 7.28 6.30
CA LEU A 54 -16.95 6.66 7.14
C LEU A 54 -16.39 5.95 8.40
N HIS A 55 -15.34 5.16 8.24
CA HIS A 55 -14.81 4.27 9.29
C HIS A 55 -13.38 4.61 9.74
N GLY A 56 -12.69 5.51 9.03
CA GLY A 56 -11.27 5.83 9.27
C GLY A 56 -10.30 4.97 8.45
N PRO A 57 -9.01 5.37 8.42
CA PRO A 57 -7.98 4.70 7.61
C PRO A 57 -7.56 3.31 8.13
N GLU A 58 -7.75 3.05 9.43
CA GLU A 58 -7.29 1.82 10.09
C GLU A 58 -8.29 0.65 10.02
N HIS A 59 -9.45 0.87 9.42
CA HIS A 59 -10.44 -0.19 9.23
C HIS A 59 -9.91 -1.25 8.25
N GLU A 60 -10.20 -2.53 8.51
CA GLU A 60 -9.70 -3.63 7.69
C GLU A 60 -10.15 -3.51 6.22
N ALA A 61 -11.40 -3.09 5.99
CA ALA A 61 -11.90 -2.84 4.64
C ALA A 61 -11.17 -1.67 3.95
N SER A 62 -10.85 -0.59 4.68
CA SER A 62 -10.05 0.53 4.15
C SER A 62 -8.66 0.05 3.72
N ARG A 63 -8.01 -0.79 4.54
CA ARG A 63 -6.70 -1.36 4.20
C ARG A 63 -6.75 -2.28 2.98
N HIS A 64 -7.84 -3.05 2.81
CA HIS A 64 -8.04 -3.87 1.64
C HIS A 64 -8.11 -3.01 0.37
N PHE A 65 -8.99 -1.98 0.35
CA PHE A 65 -9.09 -1.09 -0.81
C PHE A 65 -7.80 -0.33 -1.09
N TYR A 66 -7.08 0.09 -0.04
CA TYR A 66 -5.76 0.71 -0.17
C TYR A 66 -4.77 -0.18 -0.90
N ARG A 67 -4.65 -1.45 -0.51
CA ARG A 67 -3.76 -2.41 -1.18
C ARG A 67 -4.20 -2.65 -2.63
N THR A 68 -5.51 -2.76 -2.86
CA THR A 68 -6.08 -3.05 -4.18
C THR A 68 -5.79 -1.93 -5.19
N TYR A 69 -6.08 -0.66 -4.88
CA TYR A 69 -5.83 0.42 -5.84
C TYR A 69 -4.34 0.66 -6.05
N ASN A 70 -3.50 0.55 -5.01
CA ASN A 70 -2.04 0.69 -5.16
C ASN A 70 -1.42 -0.42 -6.02
N SER A 71 -2.03 -1.60 -6.07
CA SER A 71 -1.53 -2.73 -6.88
C SER A 71 -2.00 -2.65 -8.34
N LEU A 72 -3.17 -2.07 -8.61
CA LEU A 72 -3.79 -2.07 -9.93
C LEU A 72 -3.64 -0.76 -10.70
N CYS A 73 -3.64 0.38 -10.00
CA CYS A 73 -3.68 1.68 -10.63
C CYS A 73 -2.29 2.17 -11.01
N PRO A 74 -2.11 2.75 -12.22
CA PRO A 74 -0.90 3.48 -12.54
C PRO A 74 -0.69 4.66 -11.58
N ASN A 75 0.53 4.83 -11.03
CA ASN A 75 0.86 5.92 -10.10
C ASN A 75 0.49 7.31 -10.64
N ARG A 76 0.61 7.52 -11.96
CA ARG A 76 0.23 8.78 -12.62
C ARG A 76 -1.27 9.09 -12.47
N TRP A 77 -2.13 8.07 -12.46
CA TRP A 77 -3.57 8.28 -12.29
C TRP A 77 -3.91 8.64 -10.86
N ILE A 78 -3.31 7.93 -9.90
CA ILE A 78 -3.47 8.20 -8.47
C ILE A 78 -3.08 9.66 -8.17
N ALA A 79 -1.87 10.08 -8.59
CA ALA A 79 -1.40 11.45 -8.38
C ALA A 79 -2.35 12.50 -8.97
N ARG A 80 -2.84 12.28 -10.20
CA ARG A 80 -3.81 13.18 -10.84
C ARG A 80 -5.13 13.26 -10.06
N TRP A 81 -5.62 12.13 -9.56
CA TRP A 81 -6.85 12.11 -8.77
C TRP A 81 -6.66 12.75 -7.39
N ASP A 82 -5.49 12.58 -6.78
CA ASP A 82 -5.12 13.25 -5.52
C ASP A 82 -5.13 14.77 -5.69
N GLU A 83 -4.47 15.29 -6.73
CA GLU A 83 -4.50 16.72 -7.08
C GLU A 83 -5.93 17.23 -7.29
N GLN A 84 -6.78 16.46 -7.99
CA GLN A 84 -8.17 16.83 -8.23
C GLN A 84 -8.99 16.88 -6.94
N ARG A 85 -8.72 15.99 -5.98
CA ARG A 85 -9.40 15.97 -4.68
C ARG A 85 -8.95 17.11 -3.78
N GLU A 86 -7.65 17.38 -3.72
CA GLU A 86 -7.10 18.53 -2.99
C GLU A 86 -7.62 19.86 -3.56
N ALA A 87 -7.78 19.94 -4.88
CA ALA A 87 -8.38 21.10 -5.55
C ALA A 87 -9.92 21.17 -5.43
N GLY A 88 -10.59 20.17 -4.84
CA GLY A 88 -12.06 20.10 -4.73
C GLY A 88 -12.79 19.92 -6.07
N LYS A 89 -12.10 19.46 -7.12
CA LYS A 89 -12.63 19.28 -8.49
C LYS A 89 -12.84 17.80 -8.85
N PHE A 90 -12.93 16.93 -7.84
CA PHE A 90 -13.10 15.51 -8.06
C PHE A 90 -14.56 15.21 -8.51
N PRO A 91 -14.77 14.41 -9.58
CA PRO A 91 -16.09 14.26 -10.20
C PRO A 91 -17.08 13.39 -9.42
N VAL A 92 -16.67 12.78 -8.31
CA VAL A 92 -17.49 11.84 -7.52
C VAL A 92 -17.59 12.32 -6.08
N SER A 93 -18.79 12.19 -5.49
CA SER A 93 -18.96 12.44 -4.05
C SER A 93 -18.24 11.37 -3.23
N LEU A 94 -17.37 11.83 -2.32
CA LEU A 94 -16.65 10.99 -1.36
C LEU A 94 -17.32 11.00 0.03
N ASP A 95 -18.41 11.73 0.17
CA ASP A 95 -19.24 11.71 1.36
C ASP A 95 -20.09 10.43 1.38
N PRO A 96 -20.36 9.84 2.58
CA PRO A 96 -21.19 8.65 2.73
C PRO A 96 -22.62 8.83 2.19
#